data_AF-A0AA91Q058-F1
#
_entry.id   AF-A0AA91Q058-F1
#
_cell.length_a   1.000
_cell.length_b   1.000
_cell.length_c   1.000
_cell.angle_alpha   90.00
_cell.angle_beta   90.00
_cell.angle_gamma   90.00
#
_symmetry.space_group_name_H-M   'P 1'
#
loop_
_entity.id
_entity.type
_entity.pdbx_description
1 polymer ?
#
loop_
_entity_poly.entity_id
_entity_poly.type
_entity_poly.pdbx_seq_one_letter_code
_entity_poly.pdbx_strand_id
1 'polypeptide(L)'
;MYELLIITKEWLHQSSSPKKFDDLTSIINKSYSKPMKKFGIIESPRISTPNEFLEDLRLTPGNDAFLVVLLGTKSHFDLIEKETGWKRHFDKDIRPLSGCYNSDIPNGHLSYFDSLSSRTIVKKTIATPGHDLDEDITDRVLASVGYNYHSEKPSESARVYEVTAFTSFLRGMGTQLINYTLDNFLQDPNCEYLGANKVSKRIIRAVVIEEHLLVPYYEKLGFKLTGEKEKMSQKGFGEAGLRCSEDFHWTILEKQIEPCL
;
A
#
# COMPACT_ATOMS: atom_id res chain seq x y z
N MET A 1 -1.25 3.54 -19.86
CA MET A 1 0.21 3.44 -19.51
C MET A 1 0.47 3.99 -18.11
N TYR A 2 1.53 3.53 -17.46
CA TYR A 2 1.79 3.73 -16.03
C TYR A 2 3.25 3.97 -15.71
N GLU A 3 3.50 4.60 -14.57
CA GLU A 3 4.82 4.72 -13.96
C GLU A 3 4.82 4.05 -12.58
N LEU A 4 5.95 3.48 -12.20
CA LEU A 4 6.19 2.98 -10.84
C LEU A 4 7.22 3.85 -10.15
N LEU A 5 6.89 4.32 -8.95
CA LEU A 5 7.84 4.84 -8.00
C LEU A 5 8.07 3.78 -6.92
N ILE A 6 9.31 3.34 -6.78
CA ILE A 6 9.72 2.29 -5.86
C ILE A 6 10.52 2.94 -4.74
N ILE A 7 10.01 2.82 -3.52
CA ILE A 7 10.58 3.40 -2.31
C ILE A 7 11.23 2.27 -1.54
N THR A 8 12.57 2.25 -1.50
CA THR A 8 13.34 1.16 -0.90
C THR A 8 13.59 1.39 0.59
N LYS A 9 14.06 0.36 1.31
CA LYS A 9 14.49 0.48 2.71
C LYS A 9 15.56 1.55 2.92
N GLU A 10 16.49 1.70 1.97
CA GLU A 10 17.53 2.73 2.02
C GLU A 10 16.89 4.12 2.00
N TRP A 11 15.93 4.34 1.09
CA TRP A 11 15.18 5.59 1.09
C TRP A 11 14.41 5.75 2.39
N LEU A 12 13.67 4.75 2.88
CA LEU A 12 12.84 4.84 4.08
C LEU A 12 13.63 5.28 5.32
N HIS A 13 14.78 4.66 5.56
CA HIS A 13 15.54 4.85 6.80
C HIS A 13 16.61 5.94 6.74
N GLN A 14 16.94 6.45 5.56
CA GLN A 14 17.87 7.56 5.48
C GLN A 14 17.25 8.86 5.98
N SER A 15 17.98 9.58 6.82
CA SER A 15 17.62 10.94 7.24
C SER A 15 17.55 11.87 6.03
N SER A 16 16.43 12.56 5.88
CA SER A 16 16.18 13.50 4.79
C SER A 16 15.32 14.67 5.29
N SER A 17 14.65 15.37 4.38
CA SER A 17 13.69 16.45 4.67
C SER A 17 12.73 16.09 5.82
N PRO A 18 12.41 17.03 6.74
CA PRO A 18 11.44 16.80 7.81
C PRO A 18 10.03 16.49 7.29
N LYS A 19 9.74 16.78 6.01
CA LYS A 19 8.44 16.56 5.35
C LYS A 19 8.39 15.32 4.47
N LYS A 20 9.45 14.52 4.47
CA LYS A 20 9.63 13.34 3.60
C LYS A 20 8.41 12.42 3.55
N PHE A 21 7.74 12.22 4.69
CA PHE A 21 6.61 11.31 4.82
C PHE A 21 5.25 12.00 4.70
N ASP A 22 5.15 13.32 4.53
CA ASP A 22 3.88 14.05 4.54
C ASP A 22 2.92 13.51 3.46
N ASP A 23 3.43 13.36 2.24
CA ASP A 23 2.62 12.92 1.09
C ASP A 23 2.29 11.43 1.13
N LEU A 24 3.22 10.58 1.56
CA LEU A 24 2.94 9.14 1.74
C LEU A 24 1.92 8.90 2.85
N THR A 25 2.03 9.66 3.94
CA THR A 25 1.06 9.65 5.05
C THR A 25 -0.32 10.04 4.53
N SER A 26 -0.39 11.12 3.73
CA SER A 26 -1.63 11.61 3.13
C SER A 26 -2.25 10.57 2.18
N ILE A 27 -1.44 9.94 1.33
CA ILE A 27 -1.87 8.88 0.41
C ILE A 27 -2.47 7.69 1.19
N ILE A 28 -1.75 7.17 2.17
CA ILE A 28 -2.19 5.98 2.91
C ILE A 28 -3.45 6.29 3.73
N ASN A 29 -3.43 7.40 4.48
CA ASN A 29 -4.56 7.76 5.32
C ASN A 29 -5.80 8.16 4.53
N LYS A 30 -5.67 8.84 3.38
CA LYS A 30 -6.81 9.18 2.53
C LYS A 30 -7.51 7.91 2.04
N SER A 31 -6.75 6.90 1.59
CA SER A 31 -7.34 5.61 1.22
C SER A 31 -7.94 4.87 2.43
N TYR A 32 -7.27 4.92 3.59
CA TYR A 32 -7.76 4.32 4.83
C TYR A 32 -9.03 4.99 5.38
N SER A 33 -9.28 6.26 5.05
CA SER A 33 -10.51 6.96 5.42
C SER A 33 -11.78 6.36 4.80
N LYS A 34 -11.65 5.59 3.71
CA LYS A 34 -12.77 4.92 3.03
C LYS A 34 -13.37 3.80 3.90
N PRO A 35 -12.61 2.81 4.40
CA PRO A 35 -13.16 1.85 5.36
C PRO A 35 -13.60 2.51 6.67
N MET A 36 -12.91 3.56 7.15
CA MET A 36 -13.37 4.32 8.33
C MET A 36 -14.80 4.88 8.11
N LYS A 37 -15.08 5.48 6.96
CA LYS A 37 -16.43 5.97 6.61
C LYS A 37 -17.43 4.83 6.43
N LYS A 38 -17.02 3.77 5.73
CA LYS A 38 -17.91 2.69 5.31
C LYS A 38 -18.36 1.82 6.48
N PHE A 39 -17.45 1.50 7.39
CA PHE A 39 -17.68 0.54 8.46
C PHE A 39 -17.86 1.20 9.82
N GLY A 40 -17.27 2.39 10.05
CA GLY A 40 -17.43 3.11 11.32
C GLY A 40 -16.72 2.48 12.52
N ILE A 41 -15.96 1.40 12.33
CA ILE A 41 -15.24 0.67 13.39
C ILE A 41 -13.97 1.41 13.80
N ILE A 42 -13.15 1.82 12.82
CA ILE A 42 -11.88 2.53 13.08
C ILE A 42 -12.10 4.03 12.98
N GLU A 43 -11.63 4.76 13.99
CA GLU A 43 -11.81 6.20 14.12
C GLU A 43 -10.53 7.02 13.97
N SER A 44 -9.37 6.41 14.19
CA SER A 44 -8.08 7.05 13.97
C SER A 44 -7.58 6.85 12.54
N PRO A 45 -6.68 7.73 12.04
CA PRO A 45 -5.87 7.43 10.87
C PRO A 45 -5.07 6.13 11.02
N ARG A 46 -4.55 5.59 9.91
CA ARG A 46 -3.64 4.44 9.93
C ARG A 46 -2.24 4.84 10.41
N ILE A 47 -1.80 6.02 9.99
CA ILE A 47 -0.57 6.68 10.42
C ILE A 47 -0.96 7.93 11.18
N SER A 48 -0.60 8.02 12.45
CA SER A 48 -0.99 9.06 13.38
C SER A 48 -0.42 10.43 12.98
N THR A 49 0.87 10.48 12.68
CA THR A 49 1.56 11.67 12.15
C THR A 49 2.65 11.29 11.14
N PRO A 50 3.10 12.21 10.25
CA PRO A 50 4.21 11.92 9.33
C PRO A 50 5.50 11.46 10.04
N ASN A 51 5.73 11.89 11.28
CA ASN A 51 6.89 11.47 12.07
C ASN A 51 6.79 10.02 12.57
N GLU A 52 5.57 9.52 12.74
CA GLU A 52 5.28 8.14 13.19
C GLU A 52 5.14 7.17 12.00
N PHE A 53 5.37 7.61 10.76
CA PHE A 53 5.21 6.81 9.54
C PHE A 53 5.90 5.44 9.60
N LEU A 54 7.17 5.42 10.03
CA LEU A 54 7.92 4.17 10.13
C LEU A 54 7.40 3.28 11.26
N GLU A 55 7.04 3.88 12.39
CA GLU A 55 6.56 3.17 13.59
C GLU A 55 5.18 2.53 13.36
N ASP A 56 4.21 3.31 12.86
CA ASP A 56 2.83 2.87 12.63
C ASP A 56 2.73 1.79 11.53
N LEU A 57 3.65 1.82 10.55
CA LEU A 57 3.77 0.78 9.53
C LEU A 57 4.74 -0.35 9.93
N ARG A 58 5.32 -0.29 11.14
CA ARG A 58 6.29 -1.26 11.69
C ARG A 58 7.52 -1.48 10.79
N LEU A 59 7.90 -0.46 10.02
CA LEU A 59 9.07 -0.45 9.14
C LEU A 59 10.32 -0.32 10.01
N THR A 60 10.87 -1.47 10.42
CA THR A 60 11.99 -1.53 11.36
C THR A 60 13.32 -1.40 10.63
N PRO A 61 14.27 -0.58 11.11
CA PRO A 61 15.60 -0.49 10.52
C PRO A 61 16.27 -1.86 10.40
N GLY A 62 16.84 -2.15 9.23
CA GLY A 62 17.53 -3.40 8.94
C GLY A 62 16.65 -4.53 8.42
N ASN A 63 15.32 -4.45 8.58
CA ASN A 63 14.41 -5.35 7.89
C ASN A 63 14.29 -4.98 6.41
N ASP A 64 14.01 -5.97 5.57
CA ASP A 64 13.66 -5.69 4.19
C ASP A 64 12.31 -5.02 4.13
N ALA A 65 12.25 -3.87 3.45
CA ALA A 65 11.01 -3.19 3.21
C ALA A 65 11.08 -2.44 1.88
N PHE A 66 9.96 -2.42 1.16
CA PHE A 66 9.79 -1.53 0.03
C PHE A 66 8.32 -1.18 -0.16
N LEU A 67 8.07 0.02 -0.67
CA LEU A 67 6.75 0.50 -1.08
C LEU A 67 6.76 0.76 -2.59
N VAL A 68 5.65 0.47 -3.24
CA VAL A 68 5.43 0.73 -4.66
C VAL A 68 4.25 1.68 -4.77
N VAL A 69 4.46 2.82 -5.41
CA VAL A 69 3.42 3.79 -5.75
C VAL A 69 3.21 3.72 -7.26
N LEU A 70 1.99 3.39 -7.67
CA LEU A 70 1.59 3.35 -9.07
C LEU A 70 1.03 4.72 -9.46
N LEU A 71 1.60 5.29 -10.51
CA LEU A 71 1.21 6.59 -11.06
C LEU A 71 0.64 6.42 -12.48
N GLY A 72 -0.33 7.25 -12.84
CA GLY A 72 -0.58 7.50 -14.26
C GLY A 72 0.52 8.40 -14.84
N THR A 73 0.78 8.29 -16.14
CA THR A 73 1.75 9.19 -16.80
C THR A 73 1.18 10.61 -16.86
N LYS A 74 2.05 11.63 -16.87
CA LYS A 74 1.63 13.02 -17.07
C LYS A 74 0.78 13.17 -18.33
N SER A 75 1.21 12.56 -19.42
CA SER A 75 0.48 12.55 -20.69
C SER A 75 -0.94 11.97 -20.62
N HIS A 76 -1.23 11.00 -19.75
CA HIS A 76 -2.61 10.52 -19.56
C HIS A 76 -3.46 11.57 -18.86
N PHE A 77 -2.93 12.21 -17.81
CA PHE A 77 -3.65 13.25 -17.09
C PHE A 77 -3.85 14.50 -17.94
N ASP A 78 -2.83 14.92 -18.71
CA ASP A 78 -2.93 16.02 -19.67
C ASP A 78 -4.00 15.73 -20.74
N LEU A 79 -4.10 14.48 -21.20
CA LEU A 79 -5.12 14.06 -22.15
C LEU A 79 -6.53 14.12 -21.55
N ILE A 80 -6.72 13.60 -20.33
CA ILE A 80 -8.02 13.66 -19.65
C ILE A 80 -8.45 15.11 -19.42
N GLU A 81 -7.53 15.97 -18.96
CA GLU A 81 -7.79 17.40 -18.75
C GLU A 81 -8.19 18.07 -20.08
N LYS A 82 -7.46 17.79 -21.17
CA LYS A 82 -7.78 18.34 -22.49
C LYS A 82 -9.14 17.88 -23.02
N GLU A 83 -9.50 16.61 -22.84
CA GLU A 83 -10.73 16.04 -23.41
C GLU A 83 -11.98 16.30 -22.56
N THR A 84 -11.81 16.49 -21.24
CA THR A 84 -12.95 16.56 -20.31
C THR A 84 -12.98 17.81 -19.44
N GLY A 85 -11.90 18.60 -19.42
CA GLY A 85 -11.70 19.71 -18.50
C GLY A 85 -11.43 19.27 -17.05
N TRP A 86 -11.35 17.96 -16.77
CA TRP A 86 -11.09 17.46 -15.43
C TRP A 86 -9.60 17.44 -15.13
N LYS A 87 -9.21 18.17 -14.08
CA LYS A 87 -7.88 18.12 -13.49
C LYS A 87 -7.98 17.56 -12.07
N ARG A 88 -7.16 16.57 -11.77
CA ARG A 88 -7.09 16.02 -10.41
C ARG A 88 -6.28 16.95 -9.52
N HIS A 89 -6.82 17.19 -8.33
CA HIS A 89 -6.10 17.77 -7.21
C HIS A 89 -6.24 16.79 -6.04
N PHE A 90 -5.13 16.25 -5.55
CA PHE A 90 -5.14 15.27 -4.50
C PHE A 90 -5.50 15.94 -3.17
N ASP A 91 -6.70 15.65 -2.69
CA ASP A 91 -7.17 16.11 -1.38
C ASP A 91 -6.49 15.31 -0.25
N LYS A 92 -5.59 15.97 0.47
CA LYS A 92 -4.82 15.38 1.59
C LYS A 92 -5.64 15.28 2.89
N ASP A 93 -6.79 15.97 2.97
CA ASP A 93 -7.57 16.01 4.20
C ASP A 93 -8.29 14.68 4.44
N ILE A 94 -8.13 14.12 5.65
CA ILE A 94 -8.80 12.89 6.07
C ILE A 94 -10.23 13.19 6.53
N ARG A 95 -10.46 14.38 7.10
CA ARG A 95 -11.73 14.80 7.69
C ARG A 95 -12.24 16.06 6.97
N PRO A 96 -13.57 16.20 6.79
CA PRO A 96 -14.63 15.27 7.17
C PRO A 96 -14.62 13.99 6.30
N LEU A 97 -15.04 12.86 6.88
CA LEU A 97 -15.07 11.58 6.14
C LEU A 97 -16.01 11.62 4.92
N SER A 98 -16.92 12.60 4.82
CA SER A 98 -17.71 12.81 3.61
C SER A 98 -16.82 12.93 2.36
N GLY A 99 -15.62 13.52 2.47
CA GLY A 99 -14.65 13.71 1.38
C GLY A 99 -13.65 12.57 1.15
N CYS A 100 -13.82 11.37 1.74
CA CYS A 100 -12.86 10.26 1.59
C CYS A 100 -12.62 9.80 0.14
N TYR A 101 -13.53 10.13 -0.78
CA TYR A 101 -13.45 9.78 -2.20
C TYR A 101 -13.03 10.95 -3.10
N ASN A 102 -12.73 12.13 -2.55
CA ASN A 102 -12.38 13.32 -3.34
C ASN A 102 -11.10 13.13 -4.16
N SER A 103 -10.21 12.23 -3.72
CA SER A 103 -8.98 11.90 -4.42
C SER A 103 -9.13 10.70 -5.35
N ASP A 104 -10.33 10.12 -5.52
CA ASP A 104 -10.52 8.98 -6.43
C ASP A 104 -10.62 9.45 -7.88
N ILE A 105 -10.21 8.58 -8.81
CA ILE A 105 -10.45 8.78 -10.23
C ILE A 105 -11.93 8.50 -10.50
N PRO A 106 -12.70 9.48 -11.00
CA PRO A 106 -14.12 9.28 -11.34
C PRO A 106 -14.34 8.12 -12.32
N ASN A 107 -15.46 7.41 -12.16
CA ASN A 107 -15.81 6.28 -13.04
C ASN A 107 -15.89 6.68 -14.54
N GLY A 108 -16.21 7.94 -14.84
CA GLY A 108 -16.24 8.47 -16.21
C GLY A 108 -14.88 8.52 -16.91
N HIS A 109 -13.78 8.38 -16.16
CA HIS A 109 -12.42 8.40 -16.70
C HIS A 109 -11.75 7.02 -16.73
N LEU A 110 -12.44 5.93 -16.37
CA LEU A 110 -11.85 4.60 -16.35
C LEU A 110 -11.34 4.14 -17.73
N SER A 111 -11.98 4.58 -18.83
CA SER A 111 -11.60 4.23 -20.19
C SER A 111 -10.22 4.75 -20.62
N TYR A 112 -9.65 5.71 -19.88
CA TYR A 112 -8.31 6.24 -20.14
C TYR A 112 -7.21 5.36 -19.52
N PHE A 113 -7.57 4.34 -18.75
CA PHE A 113 -6.64 3.51 -18.00
C PHE A 113 -6.75 2.04 -18.42
N ASP A 114 -5.69 1.52 -19.03
CA ASP A 114 -5.58 0.11 -19.43
C ASP A 114 -5.41 -0.84 -18.23
N SER A 115 -5.49 -2.15 -18.44
CA SER A 115 -5.06 -3.11 -17.41
C SER A 115 -3.56 -3.00 -17.12
N LEU A 116 -3.17 -3.12 -15.85
CA LEU A 116 -1.79 -3.08 -15.41
C LEU A 116 -1.04 -4.34 -15.85
N SER A 117 0.08 -4.15 -16.51
CA SER A 117 1.02 -5.20 -16.91
C SER A 117 2.40 -4.60 -17.19
N SER A 118 3.43 -5.44 -17.31
CA SER A 118 4.80 -5.01 -17.62
C SER A 118 4.90 -4.27 -18.96
N ARG A 119 3.96 -4.48 -19.90
CA ARG A 119 3.88 -3.75 -21.18
C ARG A 119 3.32 -2.34 -21.03
N THR A 120 2.49 -2.12 -20.01
CA THR A 120 1.87 -0.81 -19.74
C THR A 120 2.69 0.05 -18.79
N ILE A 121 3.67 -0.53 -18.08
CA ILE A 121 4.65 0.23 -17.30
C ILE A 121 5.68 0.82 -18.26
N VAL A 122 5.69 2.15 -18.39
CA VAL A 122 6.63 2.86 -19.27
C VAL A 122 7.85 3.40 -18.52
N LYS A 123 7.75 3.53 -17.20
CA LYS A 123 8.84 4.04 -16.36
C LYS A 123 8.83 3.37 -14.99
N LYS A 124 10.02 2.98 -14.53
CA LYS A 124 10.28 2.58 -13.14
C LYS A 124 11.30 3.54 -12.57
N THR A 125 10.98 4.17 -11.45
CA THR A 125 11.86 5.11 -10.75
C THR A 125 12.12 4.54 -9.37
N ILE A 126 13.39 4.34 -9.02
CA ILE A 126 13.80 4.01 -7.66
C ILE A 126 14.03 5.33 -6.94
N ALA A 127 13.34 5.53 -5.81
CA ALA A 127 13.47 6.75 -5.02
C ALA A 127 14.88 6.82 -4.44
N THR A 128 15.63 7.84 -4.84
CA THR A 128 16.95 8.14 -4.28
C THR A 128 16.80 9.08 -3.07
N PRO A 129 17.77 9.12 -2.16
CA PRO A 129 17.77 10.11 -1.08
C PRO A 129 17.59 11.53 -1.63
N GLY A 130 16.67 12.30 -1.06
CA GLY A 130 16.29 13.63 -1.56
C GLY A 130 15.24 13.63 -2.68
N HIS A 131 14.78 12.47 -3.13
CA HIS A 131 13.57 12.34 -3.93
C HIS A 131 12.35 12.45 -3.02
N ASP A 132 11.94 13.68 -2.73
CA ASP A 132 10.70 13.95 -2.01
C ASP A 132 9.51 13.79 -2.97
N LEU A 133 8.38 13.30 -2.44
CA LEU A 133 7.13 13.33 -3.18
C LEU A 133 6.64 14.79 -3.25
N ASP A 134 5.94 15.11 -4.33
CA ASP A 134 5.40 16.45 -4.58
C ASP A 134 3.94 16.38 -5.06
N GLU A 135 3.37 17.56 -5.34
CA GLU A 135 2.00 17.69 -5.86
C GLU A 135 1.81 16.95 -7.18
N ASP A 136 2.80 16.99 -8.09
CA ASP A 136 2.74 16.28 -9.37
C ASP A 136 2.65 14.76 -9.22
N ILE A 137 3.37 14.20 -8.24
CA ILE A 137 3.30 12.77 -7.91
C ILE A 137 1.95 12.44 -7.27
N THR A 138 1.53 13.22 -6.26
CA THR A 138 0.29 12.94 -5.52
C THR A 138 -0.95 13.08 -6.40
N ASP A 139 -1.02 14.04 -7.32
CA ASP A 139 -2.13 14.20 -8.26
C ASP A 139 -2.26 13.02 -9.23
N ARG A 140 -1.18 12.27 -9.48
CA ARG A 140 -1.16 11.14 -10.41
C ARG A 140 -1.24 9.77 -9.75
N VAL A 141 -1.30 9.69 -8.41
CA VAL A 141 -1.32 8.41 -7.69
C VAL A 141 -2.58 7.60 -7.93
N LEU A 142 -2.45 6.36 -8.40
CA LEU A 142 -3.58 5.48 -8.71
C LEU A 142 -3.77 4.39 -7.64
N ALA A 143 -2.67 3.91 -7.06
CA ALA A 143 -2.63 2.89 -6.02
C ALA A 143 -1.24 2.84 -5.36
N SER A 144 -1.15 2.20 -4.21
CA SER A 144 0.13 1.84 -3.59
C SER A 144 0.04 0.50 -2.88
N VAL A 145 1.18 -0.14 -2.68
CA VAL A 145 1.33 -1.33 -1.82
C VAL A 145 2.73 -1.35 -1.25
N GLY A 146 2.87 -1.72 0.01
CA GLY A 146 4.14 -1.94 0.68
C GLY A 146 4.29 -3.37 1.14
N TYR A 147 5.54 -3.79 1.28
CA TYR A 147 5.91 -5.08 1.84
C TYR A 147 6.98 -4.85 2.88
N ASN A 148 6.75 -5.34 4.10
CA ASN A 148 7.66 -5.24 5.22
C ASN A 148 8.01 -6.64 5.72
N TYR A 149 9.29 -6.95 5.86
CA TYR A 149 9.72 -8.22 6.41
C TYR A 149 9.29 -8.35 7.87
N HIS A 150 8.57 -9.43 8.16
CA HIS A 150 8.08 -9.76 9.49
C HIS A 150 8.80 -11.00 10.01
N SER A 151 9.37 -10.90 11.20
CA SER A 151 10.30 -11.88 11.75
C SER A 151 9.87 -12.35 13.14
N GLU A 152 8.80 -13.13 13.23
CA GLU A 152 8.49 -13.84 14.48
C GLU A 152 9.49 -14.98 14.73
N LYS A 153 9.94 -15.67 13.66
CA LYS A 153 11.03 -16.67 13.68
C LYS A 153 11.77 -16.68 12.33
N PRO A 154 13.02 -16.21 12.25
CA PRO A 154 13.78 -16.24 11.00
C PRO A 154 13.97 -17.68 10.53
N SER A 155 13.47 -18.02 9.35
CA SER A 155 13.88 -19.23 8.63
C SER A 155 14.89 -18.83 7.57
N GLU A 156 15.99 -19.56 7.45
CA GLU A 156 16.95 -19.34 6.36
C GLU A 156 16.32 -19.65 4.98
N SER A 157 15.34 -20.56 4.95
CA SER A 157 14.67 -21.02 3.72
C SER A 157 13.41 -20.23 3.36
N ALA A 158 12.81 -19.50 4.33
CA ALA A 158 11.54 -18.83 4.16
C ALA A 158 11.52 -17.42 4.77
N ARG A 159 11.04 -16.44 4.00
CA ARG A 159 10.81 -15.06 4.49
C ARG A 159 9.32 -14.74 4.49
N VAL A 160 8.85 -14.08 5.53
CA VAL A 160 7.47 -13.58 5.63
C VAL A 160 7.48 -12.08 5.38
N TYR A 161 6.63 -11.60 4.46
CA TYR A 161 6.45 -10.19 4.18
C TYR A 161 5.00 -9.80 4.46
N GLU A 162 4.78 -8.86 5.37
CA GLU A 162 3.47 -8.27 5.62
C GLU A 162 3.14 -7.23 4.55
N VAL A 163 1.92 -7.31 4.00
CA VAL A 163 1.34 -6.28 3.14
C VAL A 163 0.97 -5.07 3.98
N THR A 164 1.57 -3.94 3.65
CA THR A 164 1.31 -2.64 4.29
C THR A 164 1.03 -1.58 3.22
N ALA A 165 0.74 -0.33 3.62
CA ALA A 165 0.57 0.82 2.73
C ALA A 165 -0.33 0.56 1.48
N PHE A 166 -1.34 -0.30 1.62
CA PHE A 166 -2.23 -0.69 0.52
C PHE A 166 -3.28 0.39 0.27
N THR A 167 -3.29 0.94 -0.94
CA THR A 167 -4.25 1.98 -1.36
C THR A 167 -4.80 1.74 -2.76
N SER A 168 -5.97 2.31 -3.06
CA SER A 168 -6.55 2.29 -4.40
C SER A 168 -7.41 3.54 -4.62
N PHE A 169 -7.00 4.41 -5.54
CA PHE A 169 -7.74 5.61 -5.97
C PHE A 169 -8.37 5.45 -7.35
N LEU A 170 -7.84 4.54 -8.16
CA LEU A 170 -8.50 4.04 -9.36
C LEU A 170 -9.18 2.70 -9.04
N ARG A 171 -10.44 2.54 -9.44
CA ARG A 171 -11.23 1.34 -9.14
C ARG A 171 -10.52 0.08 -9.63
N GLY A 172 -10.30 -0.88 -8.72
CA GLY A 172 -9.67 -2.17 -9.02
C GLY A 172 -8.15 -2.12 -9.20
N MET A 173 -7.54 -0.94 -9.12
CA MET A 173 -6.10 -0.80 -9.41
C MET A 173 -5.22 -1.31 -8.27
N GLY A 174 -5.64 -1.19 -7.01
CA GLY A 174 -4.91 -1.79 -5.89
C GLY A 174 -4.77 -3.32 -6.05
N THR A 175 -5.83 -3.99 -6.48
CA THR A 175 -5.82 -5.43 -6.78
C THR A 175 -4.81 -5.78 -7.87
N GLN A 176 -4.83 -5.01 -8.96
CA GLN A 176 -3.90 -5.21 -10.06
C GLN A 176 -2.44 -4.96 -9.63
N LEU A 177 -2.21 -3.93 -8.80
CA LEU A 177 -0.90 -3.61 -8.28
C LEU A 177 -0.33 -4.72 -7.40
N ILE A 178 -1.14 -5.30 -6.49
CA ILE A 178 -0.72 -6.47 -5.70
C ILE A 178 -0.31 -7.61 -6.63
N ASN A 179 -1.14 -8.01 -7.60
CA ASN A 179 -0.78 -9.11 -8.50
C ASN A 179 0.51 -8.80 -9.28
N TYR A 180 0.64 -7.57 -9.78
CA TYR A 180 1.84 -7.14 -10.49
C TYR A 180 3.10 -7.25 -9.62
N THR A 181 3.08 -6.78 -8.37
CA THR A 181 4.25 -6.86 -7.47
C THR A 181 4.52 -8.29 -7.01
N LEU A 182 3.48 -9.12 -6.84
CA LEU A 182 3.66 -10.55 -6.59
C LEU A 182 4.42 -11.23 -7.74
N ASP A 183 4.00 -10.98 -8.98
CA ASP A 183 4.54 -11.66 -10.16
C ASP A 183 5.90 -11.10 -10.63
N ASN A 184 6.13 -9.80 -10.45
CA ASN A 184 7.33 -9.14 -11.00
C ASN A 184 8.42 -8.90 -9.95
N PHE A 185 8.08 -8.74 -8.67
CA PHE A 185 9.06 -8.43 -7.61
C PHE A 185 9.20 -9.59 -6.61
N LEU A 186 8.08 -10.13 -6.11
CA LEU A 186 8.13 -11.17 -5.08
C LEU A 186 8.33 -12.58 -5.63
N GLN A 187 8.10 -12.83 -6.92
CA GLN A 187 8.52 -14.07 -7.60
C GLN A 187 9.94 -14.00 -8.13
N ASP A 188 10.49 -12.79 -8.35
CA ASP A 188 11.85 -12.63 -8.88
C ASP A 188 12.89 -12.92 -7.78
N PRO A 189 13.73 -13.97 -7.94
CA PRO A 189 14.79 -14.26 -6.98
C PRO A 189 15.87 -13.18 -6.92
N ASN A 190 15.99 -12.34 -7.96
CA ASN A 190 16.98 -11.27 -8.08
C ASN A 190 16.42 -9.88 -7.77
N CYS A 191 15.20 -9.80 -7.23
CA CYS A 191 14.60 -8.53 -6.85
C CYS A 191 15.47 -7.80 -5.81
N GLU A 192 16.10 -6.71 -6.22
CA GLU A 192 17.08 -5.94 -5.43
C GLU A 192 16.49 -5.30 -4.16
N TYR A 193 15.17 -5.20 -4.06
CA TYR A 193 14.46 -4.64 -2.90
C TYR A 193 14.21 -5.67 -1.79
N LEU A 194 14.48 -6.94 -2.07
CA LEU A 194 14.29 -8.06 -1.17
C LEU A 194 15.66 -8.59 -0.74
N GLY A 195 15.86 -8.78 0.56
CA GLY A 195 17.09 -9.33 1.11
C GLY A 195 17.19 -10.83 0.90
N ALA A 196 18.44 -11.26 0.75
CA ALA A 196 18.90 -12.64 0.50
C ALA A 196 18.36 -13.28 -0.79
N ASN A 197 19.23 -13.30 -1.82
CA ASN A 197 19.08 -13.98 -3.12
C ASN A 197 18.98 -15.52 -3.04
N LYS A 198 18.61 -16.09 -1.88
CA LYS A 198 18.66 -17.54 -1.60
C LYS A 198 17.53 -18.01 -0.67
N VAL A 199 16.33 -17.46 -0.83
CA VAL A 199 15.14 -17.95 -0.14
C VAL A 199 14.37 -18.88 -1.06
N SER A 200 14.11 -20.11 -0.65
CA SER A 200 13.33 -21.07 -1.45
C SER A 200 11.83 -20.78 -1.39
N LYS A 201 11.40 -19.97 -0.41
CA LYS A 201 9.98 -19.64 -0.19
C LYS A 201 9.81 -18.22 0.33
N ARG A 202 8.78 -17.53 -0.15
CA ARG A 202 8.30 -16.25 0.38
C ARG A 202 6.83 -16.43 0.80
N ILE A 203 6.48 -15.94 1.98
CA ILE A 203 5.10 -15.97 2.50
C ILE A 203 4.63 -14.52 2.56
N ILE A 204 3.57 -14.20 1.83
CA ILE A 204 2.98 -12.86 1.85
C ILE A 204 1.81 -12.89 2.82
N ARG A 205 1.91 -12.10 3.89
CA ARG A 205 0.96 -12.04 4.99
C ARG A 205 0.11 -10.79 4.87
N ALA A 206 -1.21 -10.92 5.02
CA ALA A 206 -2.13 -9.80 5.18
C ALA A 206 -2.78 -9.91 6.56
N VAL A 207 -2.56 -8.92 7.42
CA VAL A 207 -3.27 -8.77 8.69
C VAL A 207 -4.46 -7.85 8.44
N VAL A 208 -5.67 -8.35 8.68
CA VAL A 208 -6.90 -7.65 8.25
C VAL A 208 -7.94 -7.59 9.35
N ILE A 209 -8.72 -6.51 9.33
CA ILE A 209 -10.00 -6.41 10.06
C ILE A 209 -11.04 -7.19 9.27
N GLU A 210 -11.60 -8.25 9.86
CA GLU A 210 -12.55 -9.13 9.18
C GLU A 210 -13.81 -8.37 8.76
N GLU A 211 -14.34 -7.53 9.65
CA GLU A 211 -15.54 -6.72 9.44
C GLU A 211 -15.40 -5.73 8.27
N HIS A 212 -14.17 -5.41 7.87
CA HIS A 212 -13.89 -4.59 6.69
C HIS A 212 -14.05 -5.36 5.35
N LEU A 213 -14.54 -6.60 5.40
CA LEU A 213 -14.75 -7.49 4.24
C LEU A 213 -13.45 -7.74 3.46
N LEU A 214 -12.31 -7.73 4.16
CA LEU A 214 -11.00 -7.92 3.56
C LEU A 214 -10.64 -9.40 3.36
N VAL A 215 -11.19 -10.31 4.18
CA VAL A 215 -11.02 -11.77 3.99
C VAL A 215 -11.44 -12.20 2.57
N PRO A 216 -12.69 -11.99 2.12
CA PRO A 216 -13.10 -12.39 0.76
C PRO A 216 -12.40 -11.59 -0.34
N TYR A 217 -11.82 -10.42 -0.03
CA TYR A 217 -11.00 -9.66 -0.97
C TYR A 217 -9.65 -10.36 -1.22
N TYR A 218 -8.92 -10.73 -0.17
CA TYR A 218 -7.63 -11.39 -0.27
C TYR A 218 -7.73 -12.84 -0.75
N GLU A 219 -8.82 -13.56 -0.42
CA GLU A 219 -9.07 -14.91 -0.94
C GLU A 219 -9.17 -14.94 -2.48
N LYS A 220 -9.80 -13.92 -3.09
CA LYS A 220 -9.83 -13.76 -4.56
C LYS A 220 -8.44 -13.57 -5.17
N LEU A 221 -7.46 -13.16 -4.38
CA LEU A 221 -6.05 -13.03 -4.77
C LEU A 221 -5.24 -14.29 -4.47
N GLY A 222 -5.88 -15.36 -3.99
CA GLY A 222 -5.25 -16.64 -3.68
C GLY A 222 -4.56 -16.67 -2.32
N PHE A 223 -4.84 -15.72 -1.42
CA PHE A 223 -4.46 -15.84 -0.02
C PHE A 223 -5.38 -16.84 0.67
N LYS A 224 -4.86 -17.52 1.69
CA LYS A 224 -5.61 -18.48 2.50
C LYS A 224 -5.61 -18.00 3.94
N LEU A 225 -6.74 -18.14 4.61
CA LEU A 225 -6.84 -17.91 6.05
C LEU A 225 -5.92 -18.90 6.79
N THR A 226 -4.99 -18.41 7.60
CA THR A 226 -4.03 -19.27 8.32
C THR A 226 -3.96 -19.02 9.83
N GLY A 227 -4.52 -17.91 10.32
CA GLY A 227 -4.58 -17.59 11.75
C GLY A 227 -5.97 -17.82 12.37
N GLU A 228 -5.99 -17.98 13.70
CA GLU A 228 -7.23 -17.85 14.47
C GLU A 228 -7.69 -16.38 14.45
N LYS A 229 -8.99 -16.18 14.71
CA LYS A 229 -9.55 -14.84 14.83
C LYS A 229 -9.22 -14.31 16.21
N GLU A 230 -8.52 -13.19 16.27
CA GLU A 230 -8.24 -12.51 17.52
C GLU A 230 -9.25 -11.38 17.72
N LYS A 231 -10.00 -11.46 18.82
CA LYS A 231 -10.96 -10.43 19.18
C LYS A 231 -10.22 -9.26 19.82
N MET A 232 -10.32 -8.09 19.19
CA MET A 232 -9.77 -6.84 19.68
C MET A 232 -10.86 -6.06 20.42
N SER A 233 -10.58 -5.68 21.67
CA SER A 233 -11.57 -5.01 22.53
C SER A 233 -11.49 -3.47 22.44
N GLN A 234 -12.63 -2.80 22.54
CA GLN A 234 -12.74 -1.34 22.63
C GLN A 234 -11.96 -0.73 23.82
N LYS A 235 -11.79 -1.49 24.92
CA LYS A 235 -11.31 -0.98 26.23
C LYS A 235 -9.82 -1.21 26.54
N GLY A 236 -9.03 -1.70 25.61
CA GLY A 236 -7.60 -1.89 25.82
C GLY A 236 -6.88 -1.74 24.50
N PHE A 237 -6.11 -0.67 24.34
CA PHE A 237 -5.26 -0.51 23.17
C PHE A 237 -4.23 -1.65 23.16
N GLY A 238 -4.47 -2.63 22.29
CA GLY A 238 -3.46 -3.58 21.85
C GLY A 238 -2.50 -2.88 20.90
N GLU A 239 -1.23 -2.84 21.27
CA GLU A 239 -0.02 -2.86 20.42
C GLU A 239 0.11 -1.94 19.17
N ALA A 240 -0.81 -1.02 18.87
CA ALA A 240 -0.77 -0.26 17.60
C ALA A 240 -1.46 1.13 17.55
N GLY A 241 -1.87 1.74 18.66
CA GLY A 241 -2.34 3.15 18.63
C GLY A 241 -3.64 3.42 17.83
N LEU A 242 -4.40 2.39 17.41
CA LEU A 242 -5.65 2.54 16.66
C LEU A 242 -6.88 2.76 17.57
N ARG A 243 -7.61 3.87 17.38
CA ARG A 243 -8.87 4.14 18.08
C ARG A 243 -10.04 3.48 17.37
N CYS A 244 -10.86 2.75 18.11
CA CYS A 244 -12.03 2.03 17.60
C CYS A 244 -13.31 2.39 18.35
N SER A 245 -14.45 2.32 17.66
CA SER A 245 -15.78 2.60 18.20
C SER A 245 -16.43 1.35 18.84
N GLU A 246 -16.00 0.16 18.42
CA GLU A 246 -16.53 -1.14 18.85
C GLU A 246 -15.46 -2.24 18.76
N ASP A 247 -15.75 -3.42 19.34
CA ASP A 247 -14.92 -4.61 19.22
C ASP A 247 -14.89 -5.10 17.76
N PHE A 248 -13.76 -5.64 17.31
CA PHE A 248 -13.62 -6.21 15.96
C PHE A 248 -12.66 -7.41 15.97
N HIS A 249 -12.55 -8.12 14.84
CA HIS A 249 -11.64 -9.24 14.72
C HIS A 249 -10.48 -8.93 13.78
N TRP A 250 -9.26 -9.19 14.25
CA TRP A 250 -8.12 -9.33 13.35
C TRP A 250 -7.93 -10.78 12.97
N THR A 251 -7.57 -10.99 11.72
CA THR A 251 -7.21 -12.30 11.21
C THR A 251 -6.06 -12.19 10.21
N ILE A 252 -5.42 -13.32 9.97
CA ILE A 252 -4.23 -13.44 9.15
C ILE A 252 -4.56 -14.29 7.93
N LEU A 253 -4.28 -13.74 6.75
CA LEU A 253 -4.26 -14.50 5.50
C LEU A 253 -2.85 -14.54 4.94
N GLU A 254 -2.47 -15.68 4.38
CA GLU A 254 -1.14 -15.89 3.81
C GLU A 254 -1.23 -16.45 2.39
N LYS A 255 -0.32 -15.99 1.54
CA LYS A 255 -0.09 -16.54 0.20
C LYS A 255 1.37 -16.96 0.08
N GLN A 256 1.60 -18.22 -0.26
CA GLN A 256 2.93 -18.73 -0.54
C GLN A 256 3.35 -18.37 -1.97
N ILE A 257 4.60 -17.96 -2.12
CA ILE A 257 5.29 -17.74 -3.37
C ILE A 257 6.58 -18.54 -3.37
N GLU A 258 6.80 -19.25 -4.46
CA GLU A 258 8.04 -19.99 -4.73
C GLU A 258 8.78 -19.20 -5.81
N PRO A 259 9.88 -18.49 -5.46
CA PRO A 259 10.64 -17.71 -6.44
C PRO A 259 11.09 -18.61 -7.59
N CYS A 260 10.97 -18.11 -8.82
CA CYS A 260 11.42 -18.86 -10.00
C CYS A 260 12.95 -18.90 -9.99
N LEU A 261 13.54 -20.03 -9.55
CA LEU A 261 14.98 -20.26 -9.54
C LEU A 261 15.59 -20.25 -10.94
#